data_AF-A0A6M2CJD0-F1
#
_entry.id   AF-A0A6M2CJD0-F1
#
_cell.length_a   1.000
_cell.length_b   1.000
_cell.length_c   1.000
_cell.angle_alpha   90.00
_cell.angle_beta   90.00
_cell.angle_gamma   90.00
#
_symmetry.space_group_name_H-M   'P 1'
#
loop_
_entity.id
_entity.type
_entity.pdbx_description
1 polymer ?
#
loop_
_entity_poly.entity_id
_entity_poly.type
_entity_poly.pdbx_seq_one_letter_code
_entity_poly.pdbx_strand_id
1 'polypeptide(L)'
;METGRGKKISVIPYMHNISHRLRKIGQQCGVRVVFSAPHKLSYLSRVTCPVKKRKRQCTTKHRKKFLDCSHNVIYRIPLSCGCCYIGQTGRCLNDRLREHKNNVRNAKEGFLAIHCSSCGCTPLFEETTIIGRHQDMRTREIIEAAHIAKEGSLCISMASIGLSAKELSFLEERV
;
A
#
# COMPACT_ATOMS: atom_id res chain seq x y z
N MET A 1 34.80 -22.48 -25.42
CA MET A 1 33.98 -22.44 -24.19
C MET A 1 33.09 -21.21 -24.28
N GLU A 2 31.88 -21.34 -24.82
CA GLU A 2 30.94 -20.20 -24.96
C GLU A 2 29.98 -20.14 -23.77
N THR A 3 29.87 -18.95 -23.19
CA THR A 3 29.09 -18.62 -22.00
C THR A 3 27.60 -18.54 -22.34
N GLY A 4 26.78 -19.30 -21.61
CA GLY A 4 25.33 -19.36 -21.81
C GLY A 4 24.63 -18.04 -21.49
N ARG A 5 24.33 -17.23 -22.52
CA ARG A 5 23.45 -16.07 -22.40
C ARG A 5 22.04 -16.54 -22.02
N GLY A 6 21.55 -16.09 -20.87
CA GLY A 6 20.19 -16.38 -20.41
C GLY A 6 19.14 -16.02 -21.46
N LYS A 7 18.16 -16.89 -21.68
CA LYS A 7 17.07 -16.65 -22.64
C LYS A 7 16.34 -15.35 -22.28
N LYS A 8 16.26 -14.40 -23.21
CA LYS A 8 15.49 -13.15 -23.02
C LYS A 8 14.01 -13.50 -22.87
N ILE A 9 13.36 -13.00 -21.81
CA ILE A 9 11.93 -13.24 -21.53
C ILE A 9 11.17 -11.92 -21.69
N SER A 10 10.08 -11.94 -22.47
CA SER A 10 9.16 -10.81 -22.61
C SER A 10 7.76 -11.20 -22.14
N VAL A 11 7.17 -10.41 -21.25
CA VAL A 11 5.80 -10.61 -20.76
C VAL A 11 4.85 -9.64 -21.46
N ILE A 12 3.83 -10.16 -22.14
CA ILE A 12 2.83 -9.35 -22.87
C ILE A 12 1.40 -9.74 -22.47
N PRO A 13 0.40 -8.85 -22.50
CA PRO A 13 -0.98 -9.23 -22.26
C PRO A 13 -1.47 -10.24 -23.31
N TYR A 14 -2.29 -11.20 -22.88
CA TYR A 14 -2.96 -12.12 -23.80
C TYR A 14 -4.00 -11.37 -24.62
N MET A 15 -3.75 -11.29 -25.92
CA MET A 15 -4.66 -10.77 -26.93
C MET A 15 -4.99 -11.90 -27.89
N HIS A 16 -6.28 -12.24 -27.98
CA HIS A 16 -6.75 -13.29 -28.88
C HIS A 16 -6.29 -13.01 -30.32
N ASN A 17 -5.94 -14.07 -31.07
CA ASN A 17 -5.36 -14.04 -32.43
C ASN A 17 -3.95 -13.45 -32.59
N ILE A 18 -3.49 -12.55 -31.71
CA ILE A 18 -2.17 -11.90 -31.82
C ILE A 18 -1.11 -12.66 -31.01
N SER A 19 -1.43 -13.00 -29.76
CA SER A 19 -0.49 -13.58 -28.81
C SER A 19 0.21 -14.84 -29.31
N HIS A 20 -0.54 -15.78 -29.90
CA HIS A 20 0.03 -17.03 -30.39
C HIS A 20 1.02 -16.83 -31.55
N ARG A 21 0.74 -15.86 -32.43
CA ARG A 21 1.64 -15.49 -33.53
C ARG A 21 2.93 -14.86 -32.96
N LEU A 22 2.79 -13.95 -32.01
CA LEU A 22 3.92 -13.32 -31.33
C LEU A 22 4.81 -14.33 -30.60
N ARG A 23 4.25 -15.38 -29.99
CA ARG A 23 5.05 -16.44 -29.36
C ARG A 23 5.86 -17.24 -30.36
N LYS A 24 5.31 -17.54 -31.54
CA LYS A 24 6.04 -18.23 -32.61
C LYS A 24 7.20 -17.38 -33.13
N ILE A 25 6.95 -16.11 -33.43
CA ILE A 25 7.99 -15.18 -33.91
C ILE A 25 9.06 -14.97 -32.83
N GLY A 26 8.66 -14.74 -31.58
CA GLY A 26 9.59 -14.60 -30.47
C GLY A 26 10.51 -15.82 -30.31
N GLN A 27 9.96 -17.04 -30.44
CA GLN A 27 10.75 -18.26 -30.37
C GLN A 27 11.79 -18.35 -31.50
N GLN A 28 11.45 -17.93 -32.72
CA GLN A 28 12.40 -17.84 -33.84
C GLN A 28 13.51 -16.81 -33.58
N CYS A 29 13.19 -15.70 -32.91
CA CYS A 29 14.15 -14.66 -32.54
C CYS A 29 14.91 -14.93 -31.23
N GLY A 30 14.78 -16.13 -30.63
CA GLY A 30 15.45 -16.46 -29.36
C GLY A 30 14.88 -15.75 -28.12
N VAL A 31 13.65 -15.22 -28.21
CA VAL A 31 12.94 -14.53 -27.12
C VAL A 31 11.78 -15.38 -26.62
N ARG A 32 11.76 -15.69 -25.33
CA ARG A 32 10.64 -16.39 -24.69
C ARG A 32 9.50 -15.42 -24.39
N VAL A 33 8.42 -15.51 -25.15
CA VAL A 33 7.20 -14.72 -24.89
C VAL A 33 6.32 -15.46 -23.88
N VAL A 34 5.96 -14.78 -22.79
CA VAL A 34 5.03 -15.24 -21.76
C VAL A 34 3.81 -14.32 -21.74
N PHE A 35 2.61 -14.89 -21.59
CA PHE A 35 1.39 -14.09 -21.58
C PHE A 35 0.94 -13.75 -20.17
N SER A 36 0.61 -12.49 -19.91
CA SER A 36 -0.13 -12.07 -18.74
C SER A 36 -1.63 -12.01 -19.06
N ALA A 37 -2.47 -12.46 -18.13
CA ALA A 37 -3.91 -12.28 -18.19
C ALA A 37 -4.29 -11.31 -17.07
N PRO A 38 -4.51 -10.01 -17.36
CA PRO A 38 -4.75 -9.00 -16.33
C PRO A 38 -6.02 -9.30 -15.51
N HIS A 39 -7.01 -9.94 -16.12
CA HIS A 39 -8.24 -10.39 -15.47
C HIS A 39 -8.31 -11.91 -15.48
N LYS A 40 -7.79 -12.55 -14.42
CA LYS A 40 -7.93 -14.00 -14.27
C LYS A 40 -9.41 -14.38 -14.19
N LEU A 41 -9.81 -15.51 -14.75
CA LEU A 41 -11.17 -16.06 -14.65
C LEU A 41 -11.66 -16.17 -13.19
N SER A 42 -10.75 -16.33 -12.24
CA SER A 42 -11.02 -16.29 -10.80
C SER A 42 -11.54 -14.94 -10.29
N TYR A 43 -11.50 -13.87 -11.09
CA TYR A 43 -12.04 -12.55 -10.76
C TYR A 43 -13.36 -12.23 -11.47
N LEU A 44 -13.73 -13.00 -12.50
CA LEU A 44 -14.86 -12.67 -13.38
C LEU A 44 -16.22 -13.20 -12.87
N SER A 45 -16.24 -14.24 -12.02
CA SER A 45 -17.51 -14.78 -11.50
C SER A 45 -17.42 -15.13 -10.02
N ARG A 46 -18.51 -14.94 -9.27
CA ARG A 46 -18.62 -15.38 -7.86
C ARG A 46 -18.42 -16.89 -7.69
N VAL A 47 -18.70 -17.67 -8.72
CA VAL A 47 -18.62 -19.15 -8.73
C VAL A 47 -17.17 -19.63 -8.88
N THR A 48 -16.35 -18.91 -9.65
CA THR A 48 -14.92 -19.22 -9.89
C THR A 48 -13.96 -18.50 -8.94
N CYS A 49 -14.44 -17.51 -8.19
CA CYS A 49 -13.70 -16.90 -7.09
C CYS A 49 -13.46 -17.96 -5.98
N PRO A 50 -12.21 -18.29 -5.60
CA PRO A 50 -11.99 -19.04 -4.37
C PRO A 50 -12.65 -18.27 -3.24
N VAL A 51 -13.60 -18.92 -2.55
CA VAL A 51 -14.46 -18.40 -1.49
C VAL A 51 -13.79 -17.22 -0.79
N LYS A 52 -14.38 -16.01 -0.92
CA LYS A 52 -13.89 -14.76 -0.32
C LYS A 52 -13.16 -15.09 0.98
N LYS A 53 -11.82 -14.98 1.00
CA LYS A 53 -11.03 -15.23 2.21
C LYS A 53 -11.75 -14.51 3.34
N ARG A 54 -12.29 -15.25 4.31
CA ARG A 54 -13.07 -14.67 5.42
C ARG A 54 -12.29 -13.46 5.92
N LYS A 55 -12.96 -12.30 6.03
CA LYS A 55 -12.32 -11.09 6.58
C LYS A 55 -11.62 -11.54 7.85
N ARG A 56 -10.29 -11.42 7.89
CA ARG A 56 -9.50 -11.77 9.08
C ARG A 56 -10.00 -10.85 10.19
N GLN A 57 -10.93 -11.35 11.00
CA GLN A 57 -11.39 -10.65 12.18
C GLN A 57 -10.20 -10.61 13.14
N CYS A 58 -10.01 -9.48 13.80
CA CYS A 58 -8.87 -9.34 14.70
C CYS A 58 -8.98 -10.37 15.82
N THR A 59 -7.96 -11.22 15.94
CA THR A 59 -7.87 -12.24 16.98
C THR A 59 -7.41 -11.65 18.32
N THR A 60 -6.82 -10.45 18.30
CA THR A 60 -6.30 -9.78 19.48
C THR A 60 -7.43 -9.18 20.32
N LYS A 61 -7.48 -9.56 21.60
CA LYS A 61 -8.30 -8.87 22.60
C LYS A 61 -7.62 -7.57 23.02
N HIS A 62 -7.95 -6.46 22.36
CA HIS A 62 -7.38 -5.16 22.72
C HIS A 62 -7.91 -4.67 24.07
N ARG A 63 -7.01 -4.26 24.98
CA ARG A 63 -7.36 -3.64 26.27
C ARG A 63 -8.06 -2.28 26.11
N LYS A 64 -7.52 -1.40 25.26
CA LYS A 64 -8.17 -0.17 24.78
C LYS A 64 -8.27 -0.25 23.25
N LYS A 65 -9.48 -0.03 22.73
CA LYS A 65 -9.77 0.16 21.30
C LYS A 65 -9.98 1.66 21.08
N PHE A 66 -9.27 2.24 20.12
CA PHE A 66 -9.50 3.60 19.66
C PHE A 66 -10.60 3.60 18.58
N LEU A 67 -10.56 2.58 17.71
CA LEU A 67 -11.44 2.41 16.57
C LEU A 67 -11.84 0.94 16.40
N ASP A 68 -12.71 0.66 15.44
CA ASP A 68 -12.97 -0.69 14.98
C ASP A 68 -11.72 -1.34 14.38
N CYS A 69 -11.52 -2.62 14.70
CA CYS A 69 -10.33 -3.35 14.26
C CYS A 69 -10.30 -3.47 12.73
N SER A 70 -9.28 -2.85 12.13
CA SER A 70 -9.03 -2.89 10.70
C SER A 70 -7.59 -3.33 10.42
N HIS A 71 -7.39 -4.06 9.33
CA HIS A 71 -6.09 -4.55 8.86
C HIS A 71 -5.85 -4.11 7.41
N ASN A 72 -4.59 -4.08 6.99
CA ASN A 72 -4.21 -3.76 5.61
C ASN A 72 -4.75 -2.39 5.17
N VAL A 73 -4.53 -1.38 6.00
CA VAL A 73 -5.09 -0.04 5.84
C VAL A 73 -4.01 1.04 5.77
N ILE A 74 -4.33 2.12 5.09
CA ILE A 74 -3.66 3.41 5.16
C ILE A 74 -4.55 4.31 6.03
N TYR A 75 -3.96 5.00 6.98
CA TYR A 75 -4.67 5.80 7.98
C TYR A 75 -4.05 7.19 8.14
N ARG A 76 -4.89 8.14 8.57
CA ARG A 76 -4.51 9.53 8.88
C ARG A 76 -4.85 9.83 10.33
N ILE A 77 -3.87 10.29 11.09
CA ILE A 77 -4.02 10.76 12.48
C ILE A 77 -3.92 12.28 12.46
N PRO A 78 -4.97 13.03 12.84
CA PRO A 78 -4.88 14.47 13.01
C PRO A 78 -4.12 14.82 14.30
N LEU A 79 -3.42 15.97 14.28
CA LEU A 79 -2.75 16.55 15.45
C LEU A 79 -3.43 17.87 15.82
N SER A 80 -3.38 18.23 17.10
CA SER A 80 -4.01 19.45 17.62
C SER A 80 -3.46 20.76 17.03
N CYS A 81 -2.30 20.73 16.36
CA CYS A 81 -1.71 21.87 15.65
C CYS A 81 -2.24 22.03 14.20
N GLY A 82 -3.13 21.16 13.74
CA GLY A 82 -3.64 21.16 12.36
C GLY A 82 -2.81 20.33 11.37
N CYS A 83 -1.58 19.93 11.74
CA CYS A 83 -0.82 18.93 10.99
C CYS A 83 -1.46 17.54 11.08
N CYS A 84 -1.04 16.63 10.20
CA CYS A 84 -1.45 15.23 10.28
C CYS A 84 -0.28 14.26 10.07
N TYR A 85 -0.46 13.04 10.57
CA TYR A 85 0.41 11.91 10.30
C TYR A 85 -0.33 10.90 9.44
N ILE A 86 0.24 10.56 8.29
CA ILE A 86 -0.25 9.51 7.40
C ILE A 86 0.66 8.29 7.53
N GLY A 87 0.07 7.12 7.71
CA GLY A 87 0.79 5.87 7.88
C GLY A 87 0.07 4.68 7.26
N GLN A 88 0.79 3.61 6.95
CA GLN A 88 0.18 2.31 6.61
C GLN A 88 0.41 1.23 7.68
N THR A 89 -0.46 0.22 7.68
CA THR A 89 -0.25 -1.00 8.47
C THR A 89 -0.89 -2.22 7.82
N GLY A 90 -0.15 -3.34 7.80
CA GLY A 90 -0.71 -4.67 7.53
C GLY A 90 -1.35 -5.31 8.76
N ARG A 91 -0.95 -4.90 9.97
CA ARG A 91 -1.46 -5.40 11.26
C ARG A 91 -2.72 -4.65 11.67
N CYS A 92 -3.28 -4.99 12.83
CA CYS A 92 -4.42 -4.28 13.38
C CYS A 92 -4.08 -2.80 13.64
N LEU A 93 -4.93 -1.90 13.16
CA LEU A 93 -4.78 -0.46 13.34
C LEU A 93 -4.68 -0.07 14.83
N ASN A 94 -5.49 -0.66 15.70
CA ASN A 94 -5.45 -0.36 17.15
C ASN A 94 -4.11 -0.69 17.81
N ASP A 95 -3.43 -1.74 17.36
CA ASP A 95 -2.09 -2.07 17.90
C ASP A 95 -1.08 -1.03 17.42
N ARG A 96 -1.19 -0.60 16.15
CA ARG A 96 -0.32 0.45 15.60
C ARG A 96 -0.53 1.81 16.28
N LEU A 97 -1.78 2.19 16.55
CA LEU A 97 -2.09 3.42 17.29
C LEU A 97 -1.58 3.36 18.74
N ARG A 98 -1.64 2.18 19.38
CA ARG A 98 -1.08 1.99 20.71
C ARG A 98 0.44 2.12 20.72
N GLU A 99 1.13 1.55 19.72
CA GLU A 99 2.57 1.73 19.55
C GLU A 99 2.93 3.21 19.41
N HIS A 100 2.22 3.95 18.55
CA HIS A 100 2.42 5.40 18.40
C HIS A 100 2.17 6.15 19.71
N LYS A 101 1.08 5.87 20.42
CA LYS A 101 0.78 6.48 21.72
C LYS A 101 1.91 6.24 22.73
N ASN A 102 2.45 5.02 22.76
CA ASN A 102 3.56 4.69 23.64
C ASN A 102 4.86 5.40 23.22
N ASN A 103 5.11 5.55 21.93
CA ASN A 103 6.29 6.24 21.43
C ASN A 103 6.24 7.73 21.77
N VAL A 104 5.09 8.39 21.55
CA VAL A 104 4.89 9.80 21.92
C VAL A 104 5.02 10.00 23.42
N ARG A 105 4.38 9.15 24.24
CA ARG A 105 4.46 9.26 25.70
C ARG A 105 5.88 9.11 26.25
N ASN A 106 6.67 8.22 25.64
CA ASN A 106 8.02 7.92 26.11
C ASN A 106 9.10 8.73 25.35
N ALA A 107 8.70 9.74 24.56
CA ALA A 107 9.59 10.54 23.70
C ALA A 107 10.60 9.68 22.90
N LYS A 108 10.12 8.55 22.35
CA LYS A 108 10.92 7.64 21.53
C LYS A 108 11.07 8.17 20.10
N GLU A 109 11.80 7.42 19.29
CA GLU A 109 11.95 7.68 17.86
C GLU A 109 10.61 7.61 17.09
N GLY A 110 10.56 8.37 16.00
CA GLY A 110 9.44 8.41 15.06
C GLY A 110 8.89 9.81 14.85
N PHE A 111 8.44 10.11 13.63
CA PHE A 111 7.99 11.44 13.22
C PHE A 111 6.92 12.04 14.15
N LEU A 112 5.95 11.24 14.59
CA LEU A 112 4.93 11.66 15.57
C LEU A 112 5.54 12.13 16.89
N ALA A 113 6.44 11.35 17.48
CA ALA A 113 7.04 11.67 18.77
C ALA A 113 7.97 12.88 18.67
N ILE A 114 8.77 12.95 17.61
CA ILE A 114 9.67 14.08 17.33
C ILE A 114 8.85 15.37 17.16
N HIS A 115 7.81 15.34 16.33
CA HIS A 115 6.96 16.52 16.10
C HIS A 115 6.19 16.93 17.36
N CYS A 116 5.61 16.00 18.11
CA CYS A 116 4.90 16.35 19.34
C CYS A 116 5.86 16.94 20.40
N SER A 117 7.11 16.46 20.44
CA SER A 117 8.12 17.01 21.36
C SER A 117 8.58 18.42 20.97
N SER A 118 8.62 18.75 19.67
CA SER A 118 9.05 20.08 19.20
C SER A 118 7.91 21.09 19.14
N CYS A 119 6.72 20.67 18.73
CA CYS A 119 5.54 21.52 18.59
C CYS A 119 4.74 21.65 19.91
N GLY A 120 4.85 20.68 20.81
CA GLY A 120 4.03 20.61 22.03
C GLY A 120 2.58 20.21 21.78
N CYS A 121 2.24 19.84 20.54
CA CYS A 121 0.91 19.39 20.15
C CYS A 121 0.66 17.93 20.55
N THR A 122 -0.60 17.50 20.45
CA THR A 122 -1.00 16.13 20.77
C THR A 122 -1.67 15.44 19.58
N PRO A 123 -1.39 14.15 19.37
CA PRO A 123 -2.07 13.37 18.34
C PRO A 123 -3.46 12.91 18.82
N LEU A 124 -4.47 13.13 17.98
CA LEU A 124 -5.87 12.81 18.26
C LEU A 124 -6.17 11.38 17.76
N PHE A 125 -5.73 10.37 18.51
CA PHE A 125 -5.83 8.97 18.09
C PHE A 125 -7.27 8.49 17.86
N GLU A 126 -8.20 8.98 18.67
CA GLU A 126 -9.63 8.68 18.57
C GLU A 126 -10.27 9.24 17.27
N GLU A 127 -9.67 10.27 16.67
CA GLU A 127 -10.10 10.87 15.40
C GLU A 127 -9.36 10.30 14.17
N THR A 128 -8.65 9.19 14.35
CA THR A 128 -7.93 8.55 13.24
C THR A 128 -8.92 8.09 12.16
N THR A 129 -8.63 8.41 10.91
CA THR A 129 -9.45 8.01 9.76
C THR A 129 -8.72 6.99 8.90
N ILE A 130 -9.47 6.08 8.28
CA ILE A 130 -8.93 5.15 7.29
C ILE A 130 -9.15 5.75 5.91
N ILE A 131 -8.06 6.13 5.25
CA ILE A 131 -8.07 6.81 3.95
C ILE A 131 -7.90 5.84 2.78
N GLY A 132 -7.44 4.62 3.03
CA GLY A 132 -7.30 3.60 1.98
C GLY A 132 -7.14 2.19 2.54
N ARG A 133 -7.35 1.17 1.68
CA ARG A 133 -7.20 -0.24 2.04
C ARG A 133 -6.62 -1.03 0.88
N HIS A 134 -5.58 -1.82 1.14
CA HIS A 134 -5.06 -2.75 0.14
C HIS A 134 -4.30 -3.91 0.79
N GLN A 135 -4.45 -5.14 0.30
CA GLN A 135 -3.82 -6.32 0.89
C GLN A 135 -2.30 -6.34 0.68
N ASP A 136 -1.85 -5.95 -0.51
CA ASP A 136 -0.44 -5.87 -0.85
C ASP A 136 0.25 -4.70 -0.13
N MET A 137 1.44 -4.95 0.42
CA MET A 137 2.22 -3.96 1.16
C MET A 137 2.72 -2.84 0.27
N ARG A 138 3.29 -3.16 -0.91
CA ARG A 138 3.85 -2.14 -1.82
C ARG A 138 2.77 -1.21 -2.33
N THR A 139 1.59 -1.74 -2.65
CA THR A 139 0.46 -0.90 -3.04
C THR A 139 0.04 0.05 -1.90
N ARG A 140 0.07 -0.40 -0.64
CA ARG A 140 -0.19 0.52 0.49
C ARG A 140 0.86 1.60 0.63
N GLU A 141 2.14 1.28 0.43
CA GLU A 141 3.24 2.25 0.47
C GLU A 141 3.10 3.29 -0.64
N ILE A 142 2.69 2.88 -1.85
CA ILE A 142 2.43 3.80 -2.97
C ILE A 142 1.25 4.73 -2.64
N ILE A 143 0.14 4.19 -2.13
CA ILE A 143 -1.04 4.98 -1.74
C ILE A 143 -0.70 5.94 -0.59
N GLU A 144 0.05 5.47 0.41
CA GLU A 144 0.56 6.28 1.51
C GLU A 144 1.42 7.44 1.01
N ALA A 145 2.40 7.16 0.13
CA ALA A 145 3.27 8.17 -0.46
C ALA A 145 2.47 9.23 -1.24
N ALA A 146 1.46 8.80 -2.01
CA ALA A 146 0.58 9.71 -2.73
C ALA A 146 -0.21 10.63 -1.78
N HIS A 147 -0.77 10.08 -0.69
CA HIS A 147 -1.47 10.89 0.30
C HIS A 147 -0.54 11.85 1.06
N ILE A 148 0.69 11.43 1.38
CA ILE A 148 1.70 12.31 2.00
C ILE A 148 2.03 13.47 1.05
N ALA A 149 2.26 13.19 -0.24
CA ALA A 149 2.55 14.21 -1.24
C ALA A 149 1.38 15.19 -1.42
N LYS A 150 0.14 14.69 -1.41
CA LYS A 150 -1.07 15.50 -1.54
C LYS A 150 -1.27 16.47 -0.37
N GLU A 151 -0.99 16.02 0.85
CA GLU A 151 -1.15 16.85 2.05
C GLU A 151 0.00 17.88 2.20
N GLY A 152 1.15 17.61 1.56
CA GLY A 152 2.26 18.56 1.48
C GLY A 152 2.86 18.89 2.85
N SER A 153 3.03 20.18 3.14
CA SER A 153 3.68 20.67 4.37
C SER A 153 2.90 20.40 5.64
N LEU A 154 1.61 20.08 5.55
CA LEU A 154 0.78 19.73 6.71
C LEU A 154 1.02 18.30 7.18
N CYS A 155 1.61 17.43 6.35
CA CYS A 155 1.92 16.06 6.74
C CYS A 155 3.31 15.95 7.35
N ILE A 156 3.40 15.41 8.56
CA ILE A 156 4.66 15.20 9.27
C ILE A 156 5.34 13.87 8.91
N SER A 157 4.65 13.02 8.14
CA SER A 157 5.17 11.71 7.74
C SER A 157 6.18 11.81 6.60
N MET A 158 7.12 10.87 6.58
CA MET A 158 8.03 10.67 5.45
C MET A 158 7.62 9.41 4.69
N ALA A 159 7.42 9.56 3.38
CA ALA A 159 7.10 8.44 2.50
C ALA A 159 8.31 7.49 2.36
N SER A 160 8.06 6.17 2.37
CA SER A 160 9.11 5.17 2.11
C SER A 160 9.48 5.07 0.63
N ILE A 161 8.63 5.61 -0.26
CA ILE A 161 8.81 5.61 -1.71
C ILE A 161 8.62 7.04 -2.21
N GLY A 162 9.55 7.52 -3.04
CA GLY A 162 9.38 8.78 -3.76
C GLY A 162 8.58 8.55 -5.04
N LEU A 163 7.50 9.30 -5.24
CA LEU A 163 6.70 9.27 -6.46
C LEU A 163 7.02 10.50 -7.32
N SER A 164 7.15 10.29 -8.62
CA SER A 164 7.28 11.39 -9.60
C SER A 164 5.93 12.10 -9.81
N ALA A 165 5.98 13.33 -10.33
CA ALA A 165 4.78 14.10 -10.65
C ALA A 165 3.82 13.35 -11.60
N LYS A 166 4.35 12.60 -12.57
CA LYS A 166 3.56 11.79 -13.51
C LYS A 166 2.86 10.61 -12.83
N GLU A 167 3.52 10.00 -11.84
CA GLU A 167 2.92 8.91 -11.06
C GLU A 167 1.83 9.43 -10.13
N LEU A 168 2.05 10.60 -9.51
CA LEU A 168 1.03 11.27 -8.70
C LEU A 168 -0.20 11.62 -9.53
N SER A 169 -0.03 12.23 -10.71
CA SER A 169 -1.15 12.57 -11.59
C SER A 169 -1.92 11.33 -12.04
N PHE A 170 -1.23 10.22 -12.33
CA PHE A 170 -1.87 8.96 -12.70
C PHE A 170 -2.72 8.37 -11.56
N LEU A 171 -2.29 8.56 -10.30
CA LEU A 171 -3.00 8.07 -9.12
C LEU A 171 -4.19 8.95 -8.75
N GLU A 172 -4.11 10.27 -8.94
CA GLU A 172 -5.23 11.19 -8.66
C GLU A 172 -6.48 10.92 -9.51
N GLU A 173 -6.33 10.38 -10.72
CA GLU A 173 -7.47 9.99 -11.57
C GLU A 173 -8.24 8.75 -11.07
N ARG A 174 -7.70 8.04 -10.07
CA ARG A 174 -8.13 6.68 -9.71
C ARG A 174 -8.35 6.44 -8.21
N VAL A 175 -8.08 7.43 -7.36
CA VAL A 175 -8.30 7.42 -5.91
C VAL A 175 -9.46 8.36 -5.56
#